data_AF-R4MMV4-F1
#
_entry.id   AF-R4MMV4-F1
#
_cell.length_a   1.000
_cell.length_b   1.000
_cell.length_c   1.000
_cell.angle_alpha   90.00
_cell.angle_beta   90.00
_cell.angle_gamma   90.00
#
_symmetry.space_group_name_H-M   'P 1'
#
loop_
_entity.id
_entity.type
_entity.pdbx_description
1 polymer ?
#
loop_
_entity_poly.entity_id
_entity_poly.type
_entity_poly.pdbx_seq_one_letter_code
_entity_poly.pdbx_strand_id
1 'polypeptide(L)'
;MGPLLPSASLKLNVLPVGVLPRRPVVGRVGRPVFPYEPMVRVSLWLSVTAVAVLFGWGSWQRRWIADDGLIVLRTVRNLLAGNGPVFNQGERVEANTSTAWTYLLYVGGWVGGPMRLEYVALALAMVLSLLGMVLLMLGTGRLYAPSLRGRRAIMLPAGALVYIAVPPARDFATSGLESGLVLAYLGLLWWMMVCWSSRCGPARTARCSSARWPSSPDAAC
;
A
#
# COMPACT_ATOMS: atom_id res chain seq x y z
N MET A 1 73.89 -15.99 -0.30
CA MET A 1 72.64 -16.30 0.43
C MET A 1 71.79 -15.04 0.46
N GLY A 2 70.64 -15.04 -0.21
CA GLY A 2 69.51 -14.08 -0.10
C GLY A 2 69.78 -12.59 -0.37
N PRO A 3 69.32 -12.00 -1.48
CA PRO A 3 69.32 -10.55 -1.63
C PRO A 3 68.33 -9.89 -0.66
N LEU A 4 68.81 -8.83 -0.02
CA LEU A 4 68.07 -7.84 0.76
C LEU A 4 66.91 -7.28 -0.07
N LEU A 5 65.68 -7.47 0.38
CA LEU A 5 64.54 -6.69 -0.13
C LEU A 5 64.57 -5.30 0.53
N PRO A 6 64.64 -4.21 -0.25
CA PRO A 6 64.63 -2.86 0.29
C PRO A 6 63.25 -2.49 0.81
N SER A 7 63.24 -1.86 2.00
CA SER A 7 62.10 -1.14 2.57
C SER A 7 61.58 -0.11 1.59
N ALA A 8 60.39 -0.34 1.04
CA ALA A 8 59.62 0.68 0.33
C ALA A 8 58.88 1.55 1.35
N SER A 9 59.54 2.64 1.73
CA SER A 9 58.91 3.80 2.34
C SER A 9 57.94 4.48 1.37
N LEU A 10 57.01 5.27 1.92
CA LEU A 10 56.06 6.16 1.26
C LEU A 10 54.96 5.48 0.42
N LYS A 11 53.77 5.33 1.02
CA LYS A 11 52.47 5.79 0.47
C LYS A 11 51.34 5.43 1.43
N LEU A 12 51.44 5.91 2.66
CA LEU A 12 50.39 5.74 3.66
C LEU A 12 49.90 7.10 4.16
N ASN A 13 49.63 8.05 3.26
CA ASN A 13 48.85 9.23 3.63
C ASN A 13 48.27 10.04 2.47
N VAL A 14 47.53 9.41 1.56
CA VAL A 14 46.49 10.12 0.77
C VAL A 14 45.39 9.12 0.46
N LEU A 15 44.50 8.86 1.43
CA LEU A 15 43.19 8.32 1.12
C LEU A 15 42.35 9.47 0.56
N PRO A 16 41.95 9.46 -0.72
CA PRO A 16 40.97 10.42 -1.21
C PRO A 16 39.67 10.18 -0.43
N VAL A 17 39.26 11.19 0.34
CA VAL A 17 37.93 11.30 0.94
C VAL A 17 36.92 11.33 -0.20
N GLY A 18 36.46 10.16 -0.62
CA GLY A 18 35.72 10.11 -1.87
C GLY A 18 35.15 8.75 -2.20
N VAL A 19 34.30 8.19 -1.33
CA VAL A 19 33.00 7.62 -1.70
C VAL A 19 32.15 7.57 -0.42
N LEU A 20 31.56 8.70 -0.01
CA LEU A 20 30.33 8.61 0.78
C LEU A 20 29.26 8.02 -0.15
N PRO A 21 28.57 6.92 0.20
CA PRO A 21 27.45 6.43 -0.60
C PRO A 21 26.45 7.57 -0.71
N ARG A 22 26.25 8.09 -1.92
CA ARG A 22 25.27 9.15 -2.18
C ARG A 22 23.94 8.65 -1.62
N ARG A 23 23.42 9.33 -0.58
CA ARG A 23 22.07 9.08 -0.06
C ARG A 23 21.14 8.97 -1.27
N PRO A 24 20.28 7.94 -1.37
CA PRO A 24 19.30 7.90 -2.43
C PRO A 24 18.48 9.18 -2.31
N VAL A 25 18.62 10.07 -3.29
CA VAL A 25 17.80 11.26 -3.38
C VAL A 25 16.37 10.73 -3.43
N VAL A 26 15.62 10.94 -2.36
CA VAL A 26 14.19 10.65 -2.32
C VAL A 26 13.59 11.59 -3.35
N GLY A 27 13.50 11.11 -4.58
CA GLY A 27 12.92 11.85 -5.69
C GLY A 27 11.54 12.30 -5.24
N ARG A 28 11.34 13.62 -5.23
CA ARG A 28 10.05 14.29 -5.01
C ARG A 28 9.00 13.43 -5.71
N VAL A 29 7.97 12.96 -4.98
CA VAL A 29 6.93 12.09 -5.53
C VAL A 29 6.31 12.79 -6.73
N GLY A 30 6.85 12.50 -7.91
CA GLY A 30 6.49 13.18 -9.14
C GLY A 30 5.04 12.85 -9.41
N ARG A 31 4.25 13.90 -9.70
CA ARG A 31 2.91 13.78 -10.26
C ARG A 31 2.91 12.67 -11.33
N PRO A 32 1.84 11.86 -11.45
CA PRO A 32 1.82 10.75 -12.40
C PRO A 32 2.22 11.25 -13.79
N VAL A 33 3.30 10.67 -14.32
CA VAL A 33 4.03 11.02 -15.57
C VAL A 33 3.19 10.70 -16.84
N PHE A 34 1.90 10.49 -16.68
CA PHE A 34 1.00 9.92 -17.69
C PHE A 34 -0.33 10.68 -17.64
N PRO A 35 -0.47 11.79 -18.39
CA PRO A 35 -1.79 12.40 -18.58
C PRO A 35 -2.66 11.43 -19.37
N TYR A 36 -3.65 10.85 -18.71
CA TYR A 36 -4.71 10.10 -19.39
C TYR A 36 -5.45 11.03 -20.36
N GLU A 37 -5.92 10.48 -21.49
CA GLU A 37 -6.94 11.18 -22.27
C GLU A 37 -8.18 11.42 -21.40
N PRO A 38 -8.94 12.52 -21.62
CA PRO A 38 -10.10 12.86 -20.80
C PRO A 38 -11.09 11.71 -20.64
N MET A 39 -11.32 10.94 -21.71
CA MET A 39 -12.22 9.79 -21.74
C MET A 39 -11.76 8.65 -20.82
N VAL A 40 -10.46 8.31 -20.82
CA VAL A 40 -9.89 7.29 -19.93
C VAL A 40 -9.98 7.77 -18.47
N ARG A 41 -9.70 9.04 -18.21
CA ARG A 41 -9.78 9.61 -16.86
C ARG A 41 -11.21 9.61 -16.34
N VAL A 42 -12.17 10.06 -17.14
CA VAL A 42 -13.60 10.09 -16.77
C VAL A 42 -14.12 8.67 -16.56
N SER A 43 -13.83 7.73 -17.47
CA SER A 43 -14.27 6.33 -17.30
C SER A 43 -13.65 5.67 -16.06
N LEU A 44 -12.40 5.95 -15.72
CA LEU A 44 -11.77 5.47 -14.49
C LEU A 44 -12.49 6.01 -13.25
N TRP A 45 -12.68 7.33 -13.14
CA TRP A 45 -13.34 7.92 -11.97
C TRP A 45 -14.79 7.50 -11.85
N LEU A 46 -15.51 7.40 -12.97
CA LEU A 46 -16.89 6.91 -12.99
C LEU A 46 -16.95 5.45 -12.53
N SER A 47 -16.03 4.61 -13.00
CA SER A 47 -15.93 3.21 -12.58
C SER A 47 -15.59 3.07 -11.10
N VAL A 48 -14.61 3.83 -10.60
CA VAL A 48 -14.24 3.84 -9.17
C VAL A 48 -15.42 4.28 -8.32
N THR A 49 -16.09 5.36 -8.71
CA THR A 49 -17.25 5.89 -7.98
C THR A 49 -18.40 4.90 -7.98
N ALA A 50 -18.74 4.33 -9.15
CA ALA A 50 -19.80 3.34 -9.27
C ALA A 50 -19.53 2.09 -8.40
N VAL A 51 -18.31 1.54 -8.47
CA VAL A 51 -17.93 0.37 -7.65
C VAL A 51 -17.95 0.72 -6.16
N ALA A 52 -17.41 1.87 -5.76
CA ALA A 52 -17.40 2.29 -4.35
C ALA A 52 -18.83 2.46 -3.82
N VAL A 53 -19.73 3.06 -4.60
CA VAL A 53 -21.15 3.23 -4.22
C VAL A 53 -21.86 1.88 -4.14
N LEU A 54 -21.70 1.03 -5.16
CA LEU A 54 -22.34 -0.30 -5.18
C LEU A 54 -21.83 -1.20 -4.05
N PHE A 55 -20.52 -1.19 -3.80
CA PHE A 55 -19.91 -1.95 -2.71
C PHE A 55 -20.36 -1.41 -1.36
N GLY A 56 -20.29 -0.09 -1.15
CA GLY A 56 -20.74 0.54 0.08
C GLY A 56 -22.22 0.29 0.35
N TRP A 57 -23.07 0.43 -0.66
CA TRP A 57 -24.49 0.10 -0.57
C TRP A 57 -24.71 -1.38 -0.24
N GLY A 58 -24.05 -2.27 -0.97
CA GLY A 58 -24.16 -3.71 -0.79
C GLY A 58 -23.72 -4.18 0.60
N SER A 59 -22.64 -3.61 1.13
CA SER A 59 -22.16 -3.87 2.48
C SER A 59 -23.08 -3.27 3.54
N TRP A 60 -23.60 -2.05 3.32
CA TRP A 60 -24.52 -1.40 4.26
C TRP A 60 -25.83 -2.18 4.46
N GLN A 61 -26.39 -2.69 3.37
CA GLN A 61 -27.61 -3.52 3.41
C GLN A 61 -27.40 -4.84 4.15
N ARG A 62 -26.15 -5.28 4.29
CA ARG A 62 -25.78 -6.55 4.92
C ARG A 62 -25.00 -6.36 6.21
N ARG A 63 -25.14 -5.18 6.84
CA ARG A 63 -24.45 -4.86 8.08
C ARG A 63 -24.78 -5.90 9.16
N TRP A 64 -23.75 -6.54 9.66
CA TRP A 64 -23.83 -7.52 10.76
C TRP A 64 -22.50 -7.46 11.50
N ILE A 65 -22.46 -8.02 12.70
CA ILE A 65 -21.21 -8.17 13.45
C ILE A 65 -20.97 -9.65 13.69
N ALA A 66 -19.75 -10.11 13.43
CA ALA A 66 -19.35 -11.47 13.70
C ALA A 66 -19.26 -11.74 15.20
N ASP A 67 -19.53 -12.98 15.60
CA ASP A 67 -19.38 -13.42 16.99
C ASP A 67 -17.93 -13.22 17.48
N ASP A 68 -16.95 -13.53 16.62
CA ASP A 68 -15.53 -13.23 16.86
C ASP A 68 -15.26 -11.71 16.99
N GLY A 69 -16.02 -10.89 16.28
CA GLY A 69 -15.97 -9.43 16.41
C GLY A 69 -16.36 -8.99 17.83
N LEU A 70 -17.39 -9.60 18.42
CA LEU A 70 -17.80 -9.30 19.81
C LEU A 70 -16.72 -9.66 20.83
N ILE A 71 -15.94 -10.72 20.58
CA ILE A 71 -14.77 -11.06 21.41
C ILE A 71 -13.75 -9.93 21.36
N VAL A 72 -13.40 -9.44 20.16
CA VAL A 72 -12.49 -8.30 19.99
C VAL A 72 -13.03 -7.06 20.70
N LEU A 73 -14.32 -6.74 20.57
CA LEU A 73 -14.91 -5.59 21.23
C LEU A 73 -14.82 -5.66 22.76
N ARG A 74 -14.99 -6.85 23.34
CA ARG A 74 -14.81 -7.05 24.78
C ARG A 74 -13.37 -6.80 25.21
N THR A 75 -12.40 -7.33 24.47
CA THR A 75 -10.97 -7.08 24.73
C THR A 75 -10.64 -5.59 24.63
N VAL A 76 -11.19 -4.89 23.63
CA VAL A 76 -11.00 -3.43 23.48
C VAL A 76 -11.66 -2.64 24.62
N ARG A 77 -12.84 -3.04 25.09
CA ARG A 77 -13.48 -2.42 26.27
C ARG A 77 -12.64 -2.59 27.53
N ASN A 78 -12.04 -3.77 27.73
CA ASN A 78 -11.11 -4.00 28.84
C ASN A 78 -9.86 -3.14 28.73
N LEU A 79 -9.33 -2.99 27.51
CA LEU A 79 -8.18 -2.14 27.24
C LEU A 79 -8.51 -0.65 27.52
N LEU A 80 -9.68 -0.17 27.10
CA LEU A 80 -10.18 1.19 27.41
C LEU A 80 -10.41 1.41 28.91
N ALA A 81 -10.79 0.37 29.65
CA ALA A 81 -10.94 0.42 31.10
C ALA A 81 -9.60 0.32 31.87
N GLY A 82 -8.46 0.17 31.18
CA GLY A 82 -7.14 0.07 31.80
C GLY A 82 -6.76 -1.32 32.30
N ASN A 83 -7.55 -2.36 32.01
CA ASN A 83 -7.29 -3.74 32.44
C ASN A 83 -6.28 -4.49 31.53
N GLY A 84 -5.84 -3.86 30.44
CA GLY A 84 -4.96 -4.46 29.43
C GLY A 84 -5.70 -5.23 28.33
N PRO A 85 -4.98 -5.81 27.36
CA PRO A 85 -5.55 -6.49 26.19
C PRO A 85 -6.00 -7.93 26.53
N VAL A 86 -6.89 -8.05 27.52
CA VAL A 86 -7.36 -9.33 28.06
C VAL A 86 -8.85 -9.49 27.85
N PHE A 87 -9.34 -10.73 27.72
CA PHE A 87 -10.78 -11.00 27.57
C PHE A 87 -11.53 -10.99 28.91
N ASN A 88 -10.94 -11.60 29.93
CA ASN A 88 -11.39 -11.53 31.33
C ASN A 88 -10.35 -10.78 32.16
N GLN A 89 -10.83 -9.92 33.06
CA GLN A 89 -9.96 -9.19 33.98
C GLN A 89 -9.26 -10.17 34.93
N GLY A 90 -7.95 -9.98 35.14
CA GLY A 90 -7.13 -10.84 36.01
C GLY A 90 -6.52 -12.05 35.33
N GLU A 91 -6.99 -12.44 34.14
CA GLU A 91 -6.33 -13.43 33.30
C GLU A 91 -5.20 -12.78 32.49
N ARG A 92 -4.14 -13.53 32.20
CA ARG A 92 -3.00 -13.06 31.39
C ARG A 92 -3.07 -13.55 29.93
N VAL A 93 -4.25 -13.96 29.48
CA VAL A 93 -4.46 -14.53 28.15
C VAL A 93 -4.99 -13.46 27.21
N GLU A 94 -4.25 -13.21 26.14
CA GLU A 94 -4.65 -12.32 25.06
C GLU A 94 -5.48 -13.10 24.03
N ALA A 95 -6.75 -12.72 23.87
CA ALA A 95 -7.66 -13.35 22.92
C ALA A 95 -7.61 -12.73 21.51
N ASN A 96 -6.59 -11.90 21.22
CA ASN A 96 -6.49 -11.18 19.95
C ASN A 96 -5.94 -12.08 18.84
N THR A 97 -6.70 -12.21 17.75
CA THR A 97 -6.23 -12.81 16.50
C THR A 97 -5.61 -11.78 15.55
N SER A 98 -5.93 -10.50 15.73
CA SER A 98 -5.51 -9.39 14.87
C SER A 98 -5.14 -8.15 15.71
N THR A 99 -3.94 -8.14 16.30
CA THR A 99 -3.48 -7.07 17.21
C THR A 99 -3.61 -5.67 16.61
N ALA A 100 -3.21 -5.48 15.34
CA ALA A 100 -3.34 -4.20 14.65
C ALA A 100 -4.80 -3.71 14.56
N TRP A 101 -5.74 -4.63 14.33
CA TRP A 101 -7.17 -4.31 14.30
C TRP A 101 -7.70 -3.97 15.69
N THR A 102 -7.33 -4.73 16.73
CA THR A 102 -7.67 -4.44 18.13
C THR A 102 -7.23 -3.04 18.54
N TYR A 103 -5.98 -2.66 18.27
CA TYR A 103 -5.48 -1.32 18.63
C TYR A 103 -6.11 -0.21 17.79
N LEU A 104 -6.42 -0.47 16.52
CA LEU A 104 -7.13 0.48 15.66
C LEU A 104 -8.56 0.72 16.17
N LEU A 105 -9.25 -0.32 16.64
CA LEU A 105 -10.55 -0.20 17.33
C LEU A 105 -10.44 0.50 18.68
N TYR A 106 -9.37 0.28 19.43
CA TYR A 106 -9.11 1.00 20.68
C TYR A 106 -8.98 2.50 20.44
N VAL A 107 -8.15 2.91 19.46
CA VAL A 107 -8.01 4.32 19.08
C VAL A 107 -9.35 4.86 18.55
N GLY A 108 -10.06 4.08 17.72
CA GLY A 108 -11.38 4.46 17.22
C GLY A 108 -12.41 4.66 18.33
N GLY A 109 -12.42 3.80 19.34
CA GLY A 109 -13.29 3.90 20.51
C GLY A 109 -12.93 5.10 21.39
N TRP A 110 -11.65 5.36 21.57
CA TRP A 110 -11.16 6.55 22.29
C TRP A 110 -11.57 7.85 21.60
N VAL A 111 -11.41 7.94 20.27
CA VAL A 111 -11.85 9.10 19.47
C VAL A 111 -13.37 9.21 19.38
N GLY A 112 -14.06 8.08 19.30
CA GLY A 112 -15.53 8.00 19.24
C GLY A 112 -16.23 8.36 20.54
N GLY A 113 -15.51 8.41 21.66
CA GLY A 113 -16.01 8.83 22.97
C GLY A 113 -17.24 8.04 23.42
N PRO A 114 -18.44 8.66 23.45
CA PRO A 114 -19.67 8.00 23.90
C PRO A 114 -20.29 7.02 22.87
N MET A 115 -19.75 6.96 21.65
CA MET A 115 -20.25 6.05 20.61
C MET A 115 -20.08 4.59 21.03
N ARG A 116 -21.12 3.78 20.80
CA ARG A 116 -21.02 2.33 20.99
C ARG A 116 -19.92 1.77 20.09
N LEU A 117 -19.03 0.98 20.67
CA LEU A 117 -17.85 0.43 19.99
C LEU A 117 -18.24 -0.45 18.78
N GLU A 118 -19.42 -1.05 18.82
CA GLU A 118 -20.02 -1.79 17.71
C GLU A 118 -20.15 -0.92 16.45
N TYR A 119 -20.61 0.32 16.59
CA TYR A 119 -20.74 1.25 15.47
C TYR A 119 -19.38 1.76 14.99
N VAL A 120 -18.43 1.94 15.91
CA VAL A 120 -17.05 2.28 15.55
C VAL A 120 -16.44 1.16 14.69
N ALA A 121 -16.58 -0.09 15.11
CA ALA A 121 -16.07 -1.24 14.38
C ALA A 121 -16.71 -1.40 13.00
N LEU A 122 -18.04 -1.29 12.94
CA LEU A 122 -18.79 -1.30 11.68
C LEU A 122 -18.31 -0.21 10.71
N ALA A 123 -18.24 1.03 11.19
CA ALA A 123 -17.83 2.17 10.37
C ALA A 123 -16.38 2.01 9.89
N LEU A 124 -15.48 1.60 10.77
CA LEU A 124 -14.06 1.47 10.48
C LEU A 124 -13.78 0.32 9.50
N ALA A 125 -14.43 -0.83 9.68
CA ALA A 125 -14.33 -1.97 8.76
C ALA A 125 -14.84 -1.59 7.37
N MET A 126 -15.97 -0.87 7.31
CA MET A 126 -16.57 -0.42 6.06
C MET A 126 -15.70 0.60 5.33
N VAL A 127 -15.22 1.63 6.04
CA VAL A 127 -14.35 2.67 5.48
C VAL A 127 -13.06 2.05 4.94
N LEU A 128 -12.40 1.17 5.70
CA LEU A 128 -11.19 0.50 5.25
C LEU A 128 -11.44 -0.40 4.04
N SER A 129 -12.56 -1.12 4.01
CA SER A 129 -12.93 -1.95 2.86
C SER A 129 -13.11 -1.10 1.59
N LEU A 130 -13.83 0.02 1.70
CA LEU A 130 -14.02 0.97 0.58
C LEU A 130 -12.70 1.58 0.13
N LEU A 131 -11.85 2.02 1.07
CA LEU A 131 -10.54 2.56 0.77
C LEU A 131 -9.65 1.53 0.07
N GLY A 132 -9.63 0.28 0.55
CA GLY A 132 -8.88 -0.81 -0.07
C GLY A 132 -9.32 -1.07 -1.51
N MET A 133 -10.63 -1.12 -1.76
CA MET A 133 -11.17 -1.29 -3.10
C MET A 133 -10.77 -0.12 -4.02
N VAL A 134 -10.91 1.13 -3.55
CA VAL A 134 -10.51 2.32 -4.32
C VAL A 134 -9.01 2.29 -4.64
N LEU A 135 -8.15 1.96 -3.67
CA LEU A 135 -6.71 1.88 -3.87
C LEU A 135 -6.33 0.77 -4.86
N LEU A 136 -7.00 -0.39 -4.81
CA LEU A 136 -6.84 -1.46 -5.80
C LEU A 136 -7.14 -0.96 -7.21
N MET A 137 -8.28 -0.30 -7.39
CA MET A 137 -8.69 0.23 -8.70
C MET A 137 -7.76 1.33 -9.21
N LEU A 138 -7.31 2.23 -8.33
CA LEU A 138 -6.34 3.28 -8.70
C LEU A 138 -4.97 2.70 -9.05
N GLY A 139 -4.52 1.66 -8.33
CA GLY A 139 -3.29 0.93 -8.64
C GLY A 139 -3.35 0.28 -10.02
N THR A 140 -4.47 -0.41 -10.32
CA THR A 140 -4.69 -1.04 -11.62
C THR A 140 -4.83 0.00 -12.74
N GLY A 141 -5.55 1.09 -12.49
CA GLY A 141 -5.62 2.23 -13.41
C GLY A 141 -4.25 2.77 -13.77
N ARG A 142 -3.37 2.92 -12.77
CA ARG A 142 -1.99 3.38 -12.95
C ARG A 142 -1.14 2.37 -13.73
N LEU A 143 -1.32 1.08 -13.50
CA LEU A 143 -0.57 0.02 -14.20
C LEU A 143 -0.83 0.06 -15.71
N TYR A 144 -2.08 0.28 -16.13
CA TYR A 144 -2.45 0.37 -17.55
C TYR A 144 -2.19 1.75 -18.18
N ALA A 145 -1.81 2.76 -17.39
CA ALA A 145 -1.59 4.13 -17.88
C ALA A 145 -0.58 4.24 -19.06
N PRO A 146 0.57 3.52 -19.06
CA PRO A 146 1.52 3.58 -20.17
C PRO A 146 0.94 3.03 -21.48
N SER A 147 0.16 1.94 -21.41
CA SER A 147 -0.41 1.23 -22.57
C SER A 147 -1.60 1.96 -23.22
N LEU A 148 -2.17 2.94 -22.51
CA LEU A 148 -3.34 3.71 -22.94
C LEU A 148 -2.99 5.14 -23.42
N ARG A 149 -1.69 5.46 -23.53
CA ARG A 149 -1.26 6.74 -24.07
C ARG A 149 -1.73 6.93 -25.51
N GLY A 150 -2.45 8.02 -25.77
CA GLY A 150 -2.94 8.41 -27.11
C GLY A 150 -4.02 7.48 -27.69
N ARG A 151 -4.65 6.65 -26.85
CA ARG A 151 -5.74 5.76 -27.25
C ARG A 151 -7.02 6.13 -26.53
N ARG A 152 -8.10 6.26 -27.32
CA ARG A 152 -9.48 6.34 -26.81
C ARG A 152 -9.91 4.95 -26.32
N ALA A 153 -9.66 4.67 -25.06
CA ALA A 153 -10.07 3.43 -24.40
C ALA A 153 -11.00 3.71 -23.22
N ILE A 154 -11.84 2.74 -22.88
CA ILE A 154 -12.69 2.77 -21.69
C ILE A 154 -12.10 1.81 -20.67
N MET A 155 -11.88 2.29 -19.44
CA MET A 155 -11.50 1.43 -18.32
C MET A 155 -12.75 0.85 -17.69
N LEU A 156 -12.91 -0.48 -17.78
CA LEU A 156 -14.01 -1.20 -17.15
C LEU A 156 -13.49 -1.96 -15.92
N PRO A 157 -14.19 -1.88 -14.77
CA PRO A 157 -13.73 -2.44 -13.51
C PRO A 157 -14.16 -3.91 -13.34
N ALA A 158 -13.96 -4.74 -14.37
CA ALA A 158 -14.50 -6.11 -14.40
C ALA A 158 -14.10 -6.94 -13.16
N GLY A 159 -12.82 -6.91 -12.78
CA GLY A 159 -12.35 -7.64 -11.59
C GLY A 159 -12.96 -7.15 -10.27
N ALA A 160 -13.15 -5.83 -10.14
CA ALA A 160 -13.79 -5.27 -8.95
C ALA A 160 -15.28 -5.62 -8.90
N LEU A 161 -15.97 -5.61 -10.05
CA LEU A 161 -17.37 -6.06 -10.17
C LEU A 161 -17.52 -7.53 -9.77
N VAL A 162 -16.61 -8.40 -10.19
CA VAL A 162 -16.60 -9.82 -9.79
C VAL A 162 -16.45 -9.95 -8.28
N TYR A 163 -15.49 -9.24 -7.67
CA TYR A 163 -15.29 -9.29 -6.23
C TYR A 163 -16.53 -8.83 -5.45
N ILE A 164 -17.12 -7.68 -5.79
CA ILE A 164 -18.29 -7.16 -5.07
C ILE A 164 -19.56 -7.98 -5.32
N ALA A 165 -19.62 -8.75 -6.41
CA ALA A 165 -20.74 -9.64 -6.68
C ALA A 165 -20.76 -10.83 -5.71
N VAL A 166 -19.61 -11.25 -5.19
CA VAL A 166 -19.49 -12.36 -4.23
C VAL A 166 -20.14 -11.94 -2.91
N PRO A 167 -21.17 -12.68 -2.40
CA PRO A 167 -21.83 -12.31 -1.15
C PRO A 167 -20.87 -12.22 0.05
N PRO A 168 -19.94 -13.18 0.27
CA PRO A 168 -18.92 -13.06 1.31
C PRO A 168 -18.14 -11.75 1.30
N ALA A 169 -17.79 -11.23 0.13
CA ALA A 169 -17.04 -9.97 0.02
C ALA A 169 -17.83 -8.78 0.58
N ARG A 170 -19.16 -8.78 0.40
CA ARG A 170 -20.05 -7.73 0.92
C ARG A 170 -20.35 -7.93 2.41
N ASP A 171 -20.55 -9.19 2.82
CA ASP A 171 -20.88 -9.55 4.21
C ASP A 171 -19.69 -9.24 5.15
N PHE A 172 -18.48 -9.63 4.78
CA PHE A 172 -17.28 -9.41 5.61
C PHE A 172 -16.72 -7.97 5.54
N ALA A 173 -17.20 -7.14 4.62
CA ALA A 173 -16.80 -5.72 4.58
C ALA A 173 -17.29 -4.94 5.81
N THR A 174 -18.36 -5.41 6.46
CA THR A 174 -18.96 -4.79 7.64
C THR A 174 -18.96 -5.70 8.88
N SER A 175 -18.33 -6.87 8.85
CA SER A 175 -18.42 -7.87 9.93
C SER A 175 -17.81 -7.45 11.29
N GLY A 176 -17.13 -6.30 11.36
CA GLY A 176 -16.41 -5.85 12.55
C GLY A 176 -15.08 -6.57 12.79
N LEU A 177 -14.61 -7.37 11.82
CA LEU A 177 -13.32 -8.04 11.81
C LEU A 177 -12.27 -7.27 11.01
N GLU A 178 -11.03 -7.74 11.03
CA GLU A 178 -9.90 -7.15 10.31
C GLU A 178 -10.01 -7.25 8.78
N SER A 179 -11.03 -7.90 8.22
CA SER A 179 -11.18 -8.11 6.77
C SER A 179 -11.06 -6.79 5.97
N GLY A 180 -11.68 -5.71 6.45
CA GLY A 180 -11.56 -4.40 5.83
C GLY A 180 -10.15 -3.81 5.91
N LEU A 181 -9.47 -4.00 7.05
CA LEU A 181 -8.07 -3.61 7.24
C LEU A 181 -7.14 -4.39 6.30
N VAL A 182 -7.35 -5.70 6.14
CA VAL A 182 -6.60 -6.56 5.23
C VAL A 182 -6.79 -6.09 3.78
N LEU A 183 -8.02 -5.79 3.37
CA LEU A 183 -8.30 -5.28 2.03
C LEU A 183 -7.64 -3.90 1.80
N ALA A 184 -7.70 -3.01 2.79
CA ALA A 184 -7.00 -1.71 2.75
C ALA A 184 -5.49 -1.89 2.61
N TYR A 185 -4.91 -2.81 3.39
CA TYR A 185 -3.48 -3.11 3.37
C TYR A 185 -3.04 -3.67 2.01
N LEU A 186 -3.75 -4.66 1.46
CA LEU A 186 -3.46 -5.23 0.14
C LEU A 186 -3.61 -4.18 -0.97
N GLY A 187 -4.67 -3.36 -0.93
CA GLY A 187 -4.86 -2.28 -1.89
C GLY A 187 -3.78 -1.22 -1.84
N LEU A 188 -3.34 -0.85 -0.63
CA LEU A 188 -2.23 0.07 -0.44
C LEU A 188 -0.92 -0.51 -0.98
N LEU A 189 -0.57 -1.75 -0.61
CA LEU A 189 0.63 -2.42 -1.11
C LEU A 189 0.64 -2.52 -2.63
N TRP A 190 -0.49 -2.89 -3.24
CA TRP A 190 -0.64 -2.93 -4.69
C TRP A 190 -0.38 -1.57 -5.32
N TRP A 191 -1.05 -0.52 -4.82
CA TRP A 191 -0.87 0.84 -5.32
C TRP A 191 0.58 1.32 -5.18
N MET A 192 1.22 1.06 -4.05
CA MET A 192 2.62 1.40 -3.80
C MET A 192 3.57 0.64 -4.74
N MET A 193 3.33 -0.66 -4.96
CA MET A 193 4.11 -1.49 -5.87
C MET A 193 4.03 -0.97 -7.31
N VAL A 194 2.83 -0.60 -7.79
CA VAL A 194 2.65 -0.01 -9.12
C VAL A 194 3.32 1.38 -9.19
N CYS A 195 3.21 2.18 -8.13
CA CYS A 195 3.90 3.47 -8.05
C CYS A 195 5.42 3.30 -8.12
N TRP A 196 5.97 2.27 -7.49
CA TRP A 196 7.39 1.94 -7.51
C TRP A 196 7.83 1.44 -8.89
N SER A 197 7.12 0.48 -9.48
CA SER A 197 7.45 -0.07 -10.82
C SER A 197 7.39 1.01 -11.90
N SER A 198 6.41 1.90 -11.83
CA SER A 198 6.26 3.03 -12.77
C SER A 198 7.42 4.03 -12.71
N ARG A 199 8.10 4.16 -11.55
CA ARG A 199 9.30 5.02 -11.41
C ARG A 199 10.55 4.39 -12.01
N CYS A 200 10.59 3.07 -12.09
CA CYS A 200 11.70 2.31 -12.67
C CYS A 200 11.62 2.15 -14.21
N GLY A 201 10.62 2.77 -14.86
CA GLY A 201 10.44 2.74 -16.30
C GLY A 201 11.64 3.28 -17.12
N PRO A 202 11.62 3.12 -18.46
CA PRO A 202 12.79 3.05 -19.35
C PRO A 202 13.77 4.26 -19.37
N ALA A 203 13.48 5.33 -18.64
CA ALA A 203 14.40 6.45 -18.45
C ALA A 203 15.69 6.06 -17.69
N ARG A 204 15.70 4.95 -16.94
CA ARG A 204 16.90 4.44 -16.26
C ARG A 204 17.74 3.47 -17.10
N THR A 205 17.14 2.71 -18.01
CA THR A 205 17.87 1.83 -18.93
C THR A 205 18.64 2.61 -19.99
N ALA A 206 18.12 3.77 -20.44
CA ALA A 206 18.83 4.66 -21.34
C ALA A 206 20.13 5.26 -20.75
N ARG A 207 20.20 5.39 -19.42
CA ARG A 207 21.39 5.89 -18.72
C ARG A 207 22.45 4.80 -18.48
N CYS A 208 22.06 3.53 -18.64
CA CYS A 208 22.97 2.38 -18.60
C CYS A 208 23.55 2.07 -20.00
N SER A 209 22.81 2.40 -21.08
CA SER A 209 23.29 2.22 -22.46
C SER A 209 24.19 3.36 -22.98
N SER A 210 24.26 4.50 -22.27
CA SER A 210 25.20 5.59 -22.56
C SER A 210 26.59 5.36 -21.97
N ALA A 211 26.80 4.32 -21.15
CA ALA A 211 28.13 3.80 -20.85
C ALA A 211 28.61 2.93 -22.04
N ARG A 212 28.55 3.50 -23.25
CA ARG A 212 29.16 2.95 -24.45
C ARG A 212 30.64 3.28 -24.34
N TRP A 213 31.46 2.25 -24.24
CA TRP A 213 32.93 2.34 -24.30
C TRP A 213 33.36 3.26 -25.45
N PRO A 214 34.37 4.14 -25.25
CA PRO A 214 34.91 4.93 -26.34
C PRO A 214 35.60 3.99 -27.34
N SER A 215 34.91 3.67 -28.42
CA SER A 215 35.53 3.15 -29.63
C SER A 215 36.22 4.33 -30.32
N SER A 216 37.54 4.42 -30.15
CA SER A 216 38.40 5.31 -30.94
C SER A 216 38.23 4.99 -32.43
N PRO A 217 37.94 5.98 -33.29
CA PRO A 217 38.07 5.81 -34.73
C PRO A 217 39.53 6.03 -35.15
N ASP A 218 39.95 5.26 -36.14
CA ASP A 218 41.27 5.25 -36.75
C ASP A 218 41.79 6.66 -37.08
N ALA A 219 43.05 6.92 -36.71
CA ALA A 219 43.83 8.05 -37.22
C ALA A 219 45.32 7.70 -37.17
N ALA A 220 45.85 7.13 -38.25
CA ALA A 220 47.11 7.55 -38.89
C ALA A 220 47.40 6.64 -40.10
N CYS A 221 47.96 7.28 -41.14
CA CYS A 221 48.46 6.77 -42.41
C CYS A 221 49.17 5.42 -42.38
#